data_AF-A0A918D0R4-F1
#
_entry.id   AF-A0A918D0R4-F1
#
_cell.length_a   1.000
_cell.length_b   1.000
_cell.length_c   1.000
_cell.angle_alpha   90.00
_cell.angle_beta   90.00
_cell.angle_gamma   90.00
#
_symmetry.space_group_name_H-M   'P 1'
#
loop_
_entity.id
_entity.type
_entity.pdbx_description
1 polymer ?
#
loop_
_entity_poly.entity_id
_entity_poly.type
_entity_poly.pdbx_seq_one_letter_code
_entity_poly.pdbx_strand_id
1 'polypeptide(L)' 'MQIFSTFEHSIYLELVITAIEEMGIRSENILAVPLINRMQERKLLDTLHRADGISLFDKAAGFEFV' A
#
# COMPACT_ATOMS: atom_id res chain seq x y z
N MET A 1 -15.58 3.80 6.04
CA MET A 1 -14.28 4.51 6.14
C MET A 1 -13.22 3.57 5.62
N GLN A 2 -12.36 4.02 4.71
CA GLN A 2 -11.28 3.20 4.12
C GLN A 2 -9.94 3.82 4.49
N ILE A 3 -8.98 2.98 4.89
CA ILE A 3 -7.64 3.38 5.31
C ILE A 3 -6.65 2.79 4.29
N PHE A 4 -5.74 3.61 3.80
CA PHE A 4 -4.71 3.19 2.85
C PHE A 4 -3.33 3.48 3.41
N SER A 5 -2.38 2.60 3.13
CA SER A 5 -0.98 2.76 3.47
C SER A 5 -0.12 2.05 2.42
N THR A 6 1.10 2.52 2.21
CA THR A 6 2.04 1.96 1.24
C THR A 6 3.29 1.47 1.98
N PHE A 7 3.74 0.28 1.63
CA PHE A 7 4.88 -0.38 2.25
C PHE A 7 5.80 -0.96 1.19
N GLU A 8 7.09 -0.96 1.48
CA GLU A 8 8.05 -1.79 0.74
C GLU A 8 7.85 -3.27 1.11
N HIS A 9 8.05 -4.16 0.15
CA HIS A 9 7.92 -5.59 0.39
C HIS A 9 8.98 -6.07 1.40
N SER A 10 8.53 -6.62 2.53
CA SER A 10 9.39 -7.14 3.58
C SER A 10 8.67 -8.22 4.40
N ILE A 11 9.42 -9.05 5.11
CA ILE A 11 8.84 -10.07 6.00
C ILE A 11 7.98 -9.47 7.12
N TYR A 12 8.27 -8.23 7.53
CA TYR A 12 7.49 -7.52 8.54
C TYR A 12 6.10 -7.12 8.02
N LEU A 13 5.97 -6.85 6.73
CA LEU A 13 4.68 -6.56 6.10
C LEU A 13 3.75 -7.78 6.20
N GLU A 14 4.28 -8.96 5.86
CA GLU A 14 3.54 -10.21 5.97
C GLU A 14 3.12 -10.49 7.43
N LEU A 15 4.03 -10.27 8.38
CA LEU A 15 3.72 -10.44 9.80
C LEU A 15 2.62 -9.49 10.28
N VAL A 16 2.63 -8.24 9.82
CA VAL A 16 1.58 -7.27 10.16
C VAL A 16 0.24 -7.69 9.57
N ILE A 17 0.21 -8.18 8.32
CA ILE A 17 -1.01 -8.69 7.69
C ILE A 17 -1.59 -9.85 8.50
N THR A 18 -0.76 -10.80 8.93
CA THR A 18 -1.21 -11.90 9.79
C THR A 18 -1.71 -11.38 11.15
N ALA A 19 -1.00 -10.44 11.77
CA ALA A 19 -1.40 -9.89 13.07
C ALA A 19 -2.76 -9.17 13.02
N ILE A 20 -3.05 -8.44 11.94
CA ILE A 20 -4.35 -7.77 11.79
C ILE A 20 -5.48 -8.77 11.51
N GLU A 21 -5.21 -9.87 10.82
CA GLU A 21 -6.16 -10.97 10.66
C GLU A 21 -6.48 -11.62 12.01
N GLU A 22 -5.47 -11.86 12.84
CA GLU A 22 -5.62 -12.39 14.20
C GLU A 22 -6.39 -11.44 15.13
N MET A 23 -6.32 -10.12 14.90
CA MET A 23 -7.12 -9.11 15.59
C MET A 23 -8.61 -9.10 15.17
N GLY A 24 -8.99 -9.92 14.19
CA GLY A 24 -10.37 -10.06 13.71
C GLY A 24 -10.69 -9.25 12.45
N ILE A 25 -9.69 -8.66 11.78
CA ILE A 25 -9.89 -8.07 10.46
C ILE A 25 -9.96 -9.21 9.44
N ARG A 26 -11.16 -9.47 8.90
CA ARG A 26 -11.36 -10.49 7.88
C ARG A 26 -10.55 -10.16 6.62
N SER A 27 -9.93 -11.16 6.00
CA SER A 27 -9.11 -11.00 4.80
C SER A 27 -9.87 -10.36 3.63
N GLU A 28 -11.18 -10.58 3.54
CA GLU A 28 -12.06 -9.91 2.56
C GLU A 28 -12.13 -8.38 2.70
N ASN A 29 -11.72 -7.85 3.85
CA ASN A 29 -11.61 -6.42 4.13
C ASN A 29 -10.18 -5.87 3.92
N ILE A 30 -9.21 -6.72 3.53
CA ILE A 30 -7.81 -6.36 3.31
C ILE A 30 -7.55 -6.39 1.80
N LEU A 31 -7.11 -5.27 1.23
CA LEU A 31 -6.76 -5.17 -0.18
C LEU A 31 -5.26 -4.85 -0.32
N ALA A 32 -4.51 -5.77 -0.87
CA ALA A 32 -3.10 -5.58 -1.23
C ALA A 32 -2.98 -5.37 -2.74
N VAL A 33 -2.42 -4.23 -3.15
CA VAL A 33 -2.16 -3.92 -4.56
C VAL A 33 -0.66 -3.71 -4.76
N PRO A 34 0.01 -4.47 -5.63
CA PRO A 34 1.43 -4.26 -5.89
C PRO A 34 1.66 -2.94 -6.61
N LEU A 35 2.55 -2.10 -6.07
CA LEU A 35 2.98 -0.86 -6.71
C LEU A 35 4.26 -1.12 -7.50
N ILE A 36 4.21 -0.94 -8.82
CA ILE A 36 5.40 -1.03 -9.67
C ILE A 36 6.17 0.29 -9.52
N ASN A 37 7.22 0.29 -8.70
CA ASN A 37 8.11 1.43 -8.55
C ASN A 37 9.00 1.53 -9.79
N ARG A 38 8.65 2.39 -10.76
CA ARG A 38 9.62 2.77 -11.81
C ARG A 38 10.73 3.56 -11.12
N MET A 39 11.90 2.95 -10.95
CA MET A 39 13.06 3.60 -10.34
C MET A 39 13.40 4.89 -11.09
N GLN A 40 12.94 6.05 -10.61
CA GLN A 40 13.61 7.32 -10.85
C GLN A 40 14.61 7.54 -9.73
N GLU A 41 15.84 7.87 -10.13
CA GLU A 41 17.00 8.01 -9.25
C GLU A 41 16.75 8.98 -8.08
N ARG A 42 16.92 8.43 -6.88
CA ARG A 42 17.37 9.01 -5.59
C ARG A 42 17.37 10.55 -5.47
N LYS A 43 16.64 11.07 -4.47
CA LYS A 43 17.15 12.03 -3.43
C LYS A 43 16.08 12.67 -2.53
N LEU A 44 14.80 12.34 -2.68
CA LEU A 44 13.72 12.92 -1.85
C LEU A 44 13.13 11.94 -0.82
N LEU A 45 13.84 10.86 -0.51
CA LEU A 45 13.35 9.76 0.34
C LEU A 45 13.78 9.83 1.81
N ASP A 46 14.35 10.96 2.25
CA ASP A 46 14.82 11.11 3.65
C ASP A 46 13.91 12.02 4.51
N THR A 47 12.62 12.13 4.18
CA THR A 47 11.64 12.82 5.05
C THR A 47 10.21 12.28 4.94
N LEU A 48 9.95 11.33 4.04
CA LEU A 48 8.65 10.64 3.93
C LEU A 48 8.45 9.57 5.02
N HIS A 49 9.41 9.37 5.91
CA HIS A 49 9.26 8.54 7.11
C HIS A 49 8.38 9.15 8.22
N ARG A 50 7.74 10.33 8.01
CA ARG A 50 7.00 11.00 9.10
C ARG A 50 5.63 11.61 8.79
N ALA A 51 5.13 11.62 7.56
CA ALA A 51 3.89 12.32 7.30
C ALA A 51 3.11 11.74 6.11
N ASP A 52 1.92 11.28 6.44
CA ASP A 52 0.70 11.57 5.71
C ASP A 52 0.54 10.94 4.33
N GLY A 53 -0.09 9.77 4.33
CA GLY A 53 -1.20 9.44 3.45
C GLY A 53 -1.25 10.17 2.11
N ILE A 54 -0.28 9.91 1.24
CA ILE A 54 -0.34 10.31 -0.16
C ILE A 54 -1.38 9.42 -0.83
N SER A 55 -2.62 9.92 -0.84
CA SER A 55 -3.77 9.38 -1.56
C SER A 55 -3.38 8.99 -2.99
N LEU A 56 -3.38 7.68 -3.26
CA LEU A 56 -3.44 7.15 -4.62
C LEU A 56 -4.89 7.26 -5.17
N PHE A 57 -5.50 8.44 -5.03
CA PHE A 57 -6.62 8.84 -5.88
C PHE A 57 -6.05 9.73 -6.95
N ASP A 58 -5.92 9.17 -8.16
CA ASP A 58 -6.34 9.81 -9.43
C ASP A 58 -5.84 9.04 -10.67
N LYS A 59 -5.87 7.69 -10.69
CA LYS A 59 -5.76 6.88 -11.92
C LYS A 59 -6.52 5.55 -11.84
N ALA A 60 -7.82 5.61 -11.55
CA ALA A 60 -8.75 4.64 -12.12
C ALA A 60 -8.96 4.97 -13.62
N ALA A 61 -7.87 4.96 -14.39
CA ALA A 61 -7.90 5.18 -15.82
C ALA A 61 -7.86 3.81 -16.51
N GLY A 62 -9.05 3.34 -16.88
CA GLY A 62 -9.32 2.43 -18.00
C GLY A 62 -8.57 1.10 -18.04
N PHE A 63 -9.21 0.04 -17.55
CA PHE A 63 -9.09 -1.28 -18.16
C PHE A 63 -10.48 -1.84 -18.41
N GLU A 64 -10.98 -1.54 -19.60
CA GLU A 64 -12.06 -2.27 -20.27
C GLU A 64 -11.43 -3.54 -20.85
N PHE A 65 -11.92 -4.71 -20.42
CA PHE A 65 -11.71 -5.98 -21.09
C PHE A 65 -13.05 -6.73 -21.12
N VAL A 66 -13.83 -6.50 -22.17
CA VAL A 66 -14.57 -7.52 -22.95
C VAL A 66 -14.57 -7.07 -24.41
#